data_AF-A0A661DAK4-F1
#
_entry.id   AF-A0A661DAK4-F1
#
_cell.length_a   1.000
_cell.length_b   1.000
_cell.length_c   1.000
_cell.angle_alpha   90.00
_cell.angle_beta   90.00
_cell.angle_gamma   90.00
#
_symmetry.space_group_name_H-M   'P 1'
#
loop_
_entity.id
_entity.type
_entity.pdbx_description
1 polymer ?
#
loop_
_entity_poly.entity_id
_entity_poly.type
_entity_poly.pdbx_seq_one_letter_code
_entity_poly.pdbx_strand_id
1 'polypeptide(L)'
;TIWEKASKKTNGMLPWLLVFFSCALMGFVWSFSLLSYLLPPKELIPDLLNGELGAGSTRFLIAATTIFTIDFFFARHLFCKFGCAVGLFQSLIWMANSRAMVVSFDKPRAQLCQSCNRECDRACPMRLHTRSIKRAKFTCTQCGQCLNACDQVQHDNPDGRVINWVTKEKAQEVDRNAPAFELKLLKKRS
;
A
#
# COMPACT_ATOMS: atom_id res chain seq x y z
N THR A 1 -3.08 14.24 -0.32
CA THR A 1 -2.64 14.54 1.06
C THR A 1 -1.52 15.56 0.97
N ILE A 2 -1.17 16.28 2.05
CA ILE A 2 -0.14 17.35 2.02
C ILE A 2 1.20 16.89 1.38
N TRP A 3 1.46 15.58 1.38
CA TRP A 3 2.66 14.94 0.83
C TRP A 3 2.49 14.27 -0.55
N GLU A 4 1.27 14.19 -1.09
CA GLU A 4 0.97 13.48 -2.34
C GLU A 4 -0.04 14.29 -3.16
N LYS A 5 0.37 14.74 -4.36
CA LYS A 5 -0.55 15.36 -5.31
C LYS A 5 -1.64 14.34 -5.66
N ALA A 6 -2.89 14.69 -5.43
CA ALA A 6 -4.02 13.83 -5.75
C ALA A 6 -4.02 13.52 -7.26
N SER A 7 -3.82 12.24 -7.61
CA SER A 7 -3.76 11.78 -9.01
C SER A 7 -5.13 11.82 -9.71
N LYS A 8 -6.23 11.91 -8.95
CA LYS A 8 -7.61 12.04 -9.47
C LYS A 8 -8.30 13.22 -8.79
N LYS A 9 -8.83 14.15 -9.59
CA LYS A 9 -9.70 15.24 -9.12
C LYS A 9 -11.08 14.64 -8.87
N THR A 10 -11.37 14.27 -7.63
CA THR A 10 -12.70 13.78 -7.27
C THR A 10 -13.65 14.98 -7.17
N ASN A 11 -14.53 15.15 -8.15
CA ASN A 11 -15.53 16.21 -8.13
C ASN A 11 -16.77 15.71 -7.36
N GLY A 12 -16.82 15.96 -6.05
CA GLY A 12 -18.02 15.69 -5.23
C GLY A 12 -17.75 15.62 -3.73
N MET A 13 -18.70 16.10 -2.93
CA MET A 13 -18.66 16.07 -1.45
C MET A 13 -18.86 14.64 -0.89
N LEU A 14 -19.60 13.79 -1.60
CA LEU A 14 -19.93 12.43 -1.19
C LEU A 14 -18.72 11.52 -0.90
N PRO A 15 -17.69 11.41 -1.78
CA PRO A 15 -16.52 10.59 -1.48
C PRO A 15 -15.69 11.11 -0.30
N TRP A 16 -15.73 12.42 -0.02
CA TRP A 16 -15.06 12.98 1.15
C TRP A 16 -15.77 12.57 2.45
N LEU A 17 -17.11 12.62 2.47
CA LEU A 17 -17.92 12.11 3.58
C LEU A 17 -17.72 10.60 3.78
N LEU A 18 -17.69 9.82 2.71
CA LEU A 18 -17.50 8.36 2.78
C LEU A 18 -16.13 8.02 3.40
N VAL A 19 -15.08 8.75 3.00
CA VAL A 19 -13.74 8.61 3.60
C VAL A 19 -13.76 9.01 5.08
N PHE A 20 -14.39 10.14 5.42
CA PHE A 20 -14.51 10.59 6.81
C PHE A 20 -15.22 9.56 7.69
N PHE A 21 -16.40 9.07 7.27
CA PHE A 21 -17.15 8.04 7.99
C PHE A 21 -16.35 6.73 8.14
N SER A 22 -15.64 6.30 7.09
CA SER A 22 -14.80 5.10 7.16
C SER A 22 -13.67 5.26 8.18
N CYS A 23 -13.02 6.44 8.22
CA CYS A 23 -11.98 6.76 9.20
C CYS A 23 -12.54 6.84 10.62
N ALA A 24 -13.70 7.47 10.81
CA ALA A 24 -14.35 7.59 12.10
C ALA A 24 -14.76 6.23 12.67
N LEU A 25 -15.33 5.35 11.84
CA LEU A 25 -15.70 3.99 12.23
C LEU A 25 -14.47 3.18 12.65
N MET A 26 -13.40 3.25 11.88
CA MET A 26 -12.14 2.58 12.23
C MET A 26 -11.55 3.14 13.53
N GLY A 27 -11.55 4.47 13.70
CA GLY A 27 -11.12 5.14 14.93
C GLY A 27 -11.93 4.71 16.15
N PHE A 28 -13.24 4.56 16.00
CA PHE A 28 -14.14 4.07 17.04
C PHE A 28 -13.82 2.63 17.43
N VAL A 29 -13.65 1.73 16.45
CA VAL A 29 -13.32 0.31 16.71
C VAL A 29 -12.00 0.18 17.48
N TRP A 30 -10.97 0.95 17.09
CA TRP A 30 -9.69 0.97 17.81
C TRP A 30 -9.81 1.56 19.21
N SER A 31 -10.55 2.67 19.36
CA SER A 31 -10.79 3.28 20.67
C SER A 31 -11.55 2.34 21.61
N PHE A 32 -12.55 1.62 21.10
CA PHE A 32 -13.31 0.63 21.85
C PHE A 32 -12.44 -0.57 22.24
N SER A 33 -11.58 -1.04 21.33
CA SER A 33 -10.61 -2.09 21.62
C SER A 33 -9.66 -1.69 22.76
N LEU A 34 -9.11 -0.47 22.74
CA LEU A 34 -8.28 0.03 23.85
C LEU A 34 -9.06 0.15 25.15
N LEU A 35 -10.29 0.64 25.11
CA LEU A 35 -11.14 0.73 26.29
C LEU A 35 -11.42 -0.66 26.90
N SER A 36 -11.59 -1.69 26.06
CA SER A 36 -11.77 -3.09 26.50
C SER A 36 -10.52 -3.71 27.15
N TYR A 37 -9.34 -3.10 26.98
CA TYR A 37 -8.14 -3.47 27.73
C TYR A 37 -8.12 -2.84 29.13
N LEU A 38 -8.74 -1.67 29.31
CA LEU A 38 -8.80 -0.97 30.60
C LEU A 38 -9.98 -1.44 31.46
N LEU A 39 -11.11 -1.78 30.84
CA LEU A 39 -12.32 -2.23 31.53
C LEU A 39 -12.80 -3.59 30.97
N PRO A 40 -13.37 -4.46 31.82
CA PRO A 40 -13.88 -5.76 31.38
C PRO A 40 -15.00 -5.58 30.33
N PRO A 41 -14.91 -6.23 29.16
CA PRO A 41 -15.83 -6.01 28.04
C PRO A 41 -17.27 -6.46 28.33
N LYS A 42 -17.45 -7.35 29.31
CA LYS A 42 -18.74 -7.86 29.76
C LYS A 42 -19.66 -6.78 30.35
N GLU A 43 -19.09 -5.73 30.93
CA GLU A 43 -19.83 -4.60 31.49
C GLU A 43 -19.92 -3.45 30.46
N LEU A 44 -18.88 -3.29 29.65
CA LEU A 44 -18.79 -2.20 28.68
C LEU A 44 -19.82 -2.27 27.52
N ILE A 45 -20.10 -3.47 27.01
CA ILE A 45 -21.02 -3.68 25.88
C ILE A 45 -22.47 -3.32 26.23
N PRO A 46 -23.06 -3.85 27.34
CA PRO A 46 -24.43 -3.47 27.71
C PRO A 46 -24.54 -1.98 28.06
N ASP A 47 -23.55 -1.39 28.74
CA ASP A 47 -23.56 0.04 29.09
C ASP A 47 -23.52 0.94 27.83
N LEU A 48 -22.80 0.52 26.78
CA LEU A 48 -22.77 1.23 25.49
C LEU A 48 -24.10 1.12 24.73
N LEU A 49 -24.76 -0.04 24.78
CA LEU A 49 -26.06 -0.27 24.14
C LEU A 49 -27.19 0.49 24.85
N ASN A 50 -27.12 0.59 26.18
CA ASN A 50 -28.11 1.28 27.01
C ASN A 50 -27.81 2.78 27.18
N GLY A 51 -26.63 3.25 26.80
CA GLY A 51 -26.21 4.64 26.93
C GLY A 51 -25.78 5.05 28.36
N GLU A 52 -25.60 4.09 29.26
CA GLU A 52 -25.21 4.30 30.67
C GLU A 52 -23.68 4.25 30.86
N LEU A 53 -22.93 4.79 29.90
CA LEU A 53 -21.48 4.83 30.00
C LEU A 53 -21.06 5.83 31.09
N GLY A 54 -20.26 5.36 32.04
CA GLY A 54 -19.62 6.22 33.02
C GLY A 54 -18.92 7.43 32.37
N ALA A 55 -18.95 8.58 33.05
CA ALA A 55 -18.41 9.83 32.50
C ALA A 55 -16.90 9.75 32.14
N GLY A 56 -16.14 8.83 32.77
CA GLY A 56 -14.75 8.55 32.42
C GLY A 56 -14.60 7.80 31.10
N SER A 57 -15.32 6.70 30.92
CA SER A 57 -15.28 5.86 29.71
C SER A 57 -15.79 6.60 28.47
N THR A 58 -16.84 7.41 28.61
CA THR A 58 -17.35 8.26 27.52
C THR A 58 -16.31 9.28 27.05
N ARG A 59 -15.65 9.98 27.99
CA ARG A 59 -14.61 10.95 27.65
C ARG A 59 -13.41 10.30 26.97
N PHE A 60 -12.98 9.13 27.46
CA PHE A 60 -11.90 8.37 26.84
C PHE A 60 -12.27 7.96 25.41
N LEU A 61 -13.45 7.38 25.22
CA LEU A 61 -13.92 6.90 23.93
C LEU A 61 -14.01 8.03 22.90
N ILE A 62 -14.56 9.19 23.27
CA ILE A 62 -14.65 10.35 22.38
C ILE A 62 -13.26 10.90 22.06
N ALA A 63 -12.41 11.09 23.08
CA ALA A 63 -11.08 11.66 22.91
C ALA A 63 -10.20 10.76 22.01
N ALA A 64 -10.12 9.47 22.32
CA ALA A 64 -9.32 8.51 21.55
C ALA A 64 -9.89 8.29 20.15
N THR A 65 -11.21 8.20 19.97
CA THR A 65 -11.84 8.13 18.63
C THR A 65 -11.48 9.36 17.78
N THR A 66 -11.52 10.55 18.38
CA THR A 66 -11.18 11.80 17.68
C THR A 66 -9.72 11.81 17.25
N ILE A 67 -8.80 11.44 18.15
CA ILE A 67 -7.36 11.35 17.86
C ILE A 67 -7.12 10.35 16.71
N PHE A 68 -7.61 9.12 16.83
CA PHE A 68 -7.44 8.12 15.77
C PHE A 68 -8.08 8.53 14.44
N THR A 69 -9.22 9.22 14.47
CA THR A 69 -9.86 9.72 13.24
C THR A 69 -8.97 10.76 12.56
N ILE A 70 -8.35 11.68 13.31
CA ILE A 70 -7.40 12.66 12.80
C ILE A 70 -6.17 11.94 12.21
N ASP A 71 -5.61 10.96 12.93
CA ASP A 71 -4.47 10.16 12.46
C ASP A 71 -4.80 9.44 11.15
N PHE A 72 -5.95 8.77 11.05
CA PHE A 72 -6.35 8.07 9.84
C PHE A 72 -6.67 9.01 8.68
N PHE A 73 -7.13 10.23 8.94
CA PHE A 73 -7.48 11.19 7.90
C PHE A 73 -6.24 11.90 7.33
N PHE A 74 -5.33 12.35 8.20
CA PHE A 74 -4.15 13.11 7.79
C PHE A 74 -2.91 12.23 7.55
N ALA A 75 -2.73 11.18 8.35
CA ALA A 75 -1.54 10.32 8.34
C ALA A 75 -1.78 8.93 7.73
N ARG A 76 -2.87 8.73 6.98
CA ARG A 76 -3.22 7.45 6.32
C ARG A 76 -2.03 6.69 5.73
N HIS A 77 -1.19 7.37 4.95
CA HIS A 77 -0.05 6.75 4.27
C HIS A 77 1.10 6.42 5.24
N LEU A 78 1.28 7.21 6.31
CA LEU A 78 2.26 6.93 7.36
C LEU A 78 1.82 5.72 8.19
N PHE A 79 0.55 5.69 8.61
CA PHE A 79 -0.01 4.57 9.35
C PHE A 79 -0.02 3.29 8.52
N CYS A 80 -0.50 3.31 7.27
CA CYS A 80 -0.49 2.14 6.39
C CYS A 80 0.93 1.60 6.13
N LYS A 81 1.96 2.46 6.18
CA LYS A 81 3.36 2.05 5.97
C LYS A 81 4.02 1.49 7.22
N PHE A 82 3.79 2.09 8.40
CA PHE A 82 4.53 1.78 9.62
C PHE A 82 3.70 1.17 10.75
N GLY A 83 2.41 1.47 10.83
CA GLY A 83 1.54 1.07 11.95
C GLY A 83 0.54 -0.04 11.60
N CYS A 84 0.12 -0.16 10.34
CA CYS A 84 -0.89 -1.13 9.94
C CYS A 84 -0.29 -2.53 9.80
N ALA A 85 -0.46 -3.37 10.83
CA ALA A 85 -0.04 -4.77 10.81
C ALA A 85 -0.59 -5.53 9.58
N VAL A 86 -1.84 -5.25 9.18
CA VAL A 86 -2.45 -5.86 7.99
C VAL A 86 -1.67 -5.53 6.71
N GLY A 87 -1.19 -4.29 6.56
CA GLY A 87 -0.37 -3.88 5.42
C GLY A 87 0.97 -4.62 5.37
N LEU A 88 1.60 -4.81 6.53
CA LEU A 88 2.82 -5.61 6.66
C LEU A 88 2.57 -7.07 6.30
N PHE A 89 1.53 -7.71 6.86
CA PHE A 89 1.21 -9.10 6.56
C PHE A 89 0.82 -9.31 5.10
N GLN A 90 0.03 -8.42 4.51
CA GLN A 90 -0.31 -8.48 3.09
C GLN A 90 0.95 -8.41 2.21
N SER A 91 1.88 -7.54 2.56
CA SER A 91 3.17 -7.39 1.88
C SER A 91 4.05 -8.66 2.02
N LEU A 92 4.07 -9.26 3.22
CA LEU A 92 4.79 -10.51 3.48
C LEU A 92 4.19 -11.71 2.74
N ILE A 93 2.87 -11.85 2.72
CA ILE A 93 2.18 -12.89 1.95
C ILE A 93 2.47 -12.73 0.46
N TRP A 94 2.43 -11.50 -0.04
CA TRP A 94 2.79 -11.19 -1.43
C TRP A 94 4.26 -11.54 -1.73
N MET A 95 5.18 -11.26 -0.81
CA MET A 95 6.60 -11.63 -0.91
C MET A 95 6.80 -13.15 -0.90
N ALA A 96 6.08 -13.89 -0.06
CA ALA A 96 6.14 -15.35 0.02
C ALA A 96 5.72 -16.02 -1.30
N ASN A 97 4.80 -15.40 -2.05
CA ASN A 97 4.35 -15.93 -3.34
C ASN A 97 5.22 -15.45 -4.51
N SER A 98 6.19 -16.25 -4.95
CA SER A 98 7.07 -15.89 -6.08
C SER A 98 6.36 -15.67 -7.42
N ARG A 99 5.09 -16.10 -7.56
CA ARG A 99 4.29 -15.93 -8.79
C ARG A 99 3.35 -14.72 -8.74
N ALA A 100 3.35 -13.98 -7.63
CA ALA A 100 2.47 -12.83 -7.44
C ALA A 100 2.78 -11.69 -8.41
N MET A 101 1.76 -10.91 -8.76
CA MET A 101 1.87 -9.78 -9.68
C MET A 101 2.89 -8.75 -9.18
N VAL A 102 3.86 -8.39 -10.02
CA VAL A 102 4.92 -7.43 -9.71
C VAL A 102 5.24 -6.59 -10.94
N VAL A 103 5.77 -5.39 -10.72
CA VAL A 103 6.36 -4.57 -11.79
C VAL A 103 7.72 -5.16 -12.18
N SER A 104 7.85 -5.60 -13.43
CA SER A 104 9.12 -6.01 -14.03
C SER A 104 9.76 -4.86 -14.78
N PHE A 105 11.09 -4.86 -14.82
CA PHE A 105 11.90 -3.97 -15.64
C PHE A 105 12.54 -4.77 -16.76
N ASP A 106 12.35 -4.32 -17.99
CA ASP A 106 12.94 -4.91 -19.18
C ASP A 106 14.43 -4.55 -19.28
N LYS A 107 15.29 -5.48 -18.85
CA LYS A 107 16.75 -5.30 -18.82
C LYS A 107 17.35 -5.06 -20.21
N PRO A 108 16.99 -5.81 -21.27
CA PRO A 108 17.41 -5.49 -22.64
C PRO A 108 17.17 -4.04 -23.04
N ARG A 109 16.05 -3.46 -22.59
CA ARG A 109 15.65 -2.08 -22.89
C ARG A 109 16.21 -1.04 -21.90
N ALA A 110 17.20 -1.41 -21.07
CA ALA A 110 17.75 -0.53 -20.04
C ALA A 110 18.43 0.74 -20.59
N GLN A 111 18.89 0.72 -21.84
CA GLN A 111 19.50 1.89 -22.48
C GLN A 111 18.52 3.08 -22.57
N LEU A 112 17.22 2.81 -22.77
CA LEU A 112 16.17 3.83 -22.79
C LEU A 112 16.01 4.58 -21.46
N CYS A 113 16.52 3.98 -20.37
CA CYS A 113 16.46 4.56 -19.03
C CYS A 113 17.70 5.37 -18.65
N GLN A 114 18.72 5.47 -19.50
CA GLN A 114 19.97 6.20 -19.21
C GLN A 114 19.74 7.71 -19.13
N SER A 115 18.93 8.27 -20.04
CA SER A 115 18.52 9.68 -20.03
C SER A 115 17.37 9.97 -19.07
N CYS A 116 16.72 8.94 -18.51
CA CYS A 116 15.60 9.08 -17.58
C CYS A 116 16.07 9.23 -16.13
N ASN A 117 15.73 10.36 -15.50
CA ASN A 117 16.10 10.69 -14.12
C ASN A 117 15.24 9.99 -13.04
N ARG A 118 14.98 8.68 -13.23
CA ARG A 118 14.23 7.81 -12.30
C ARG A 118 12.83 8.33 -11.95
N GLU A 119 12.11 8.83 -12.95
CA GLU A 119 10.75 9.37 -12.75
C GLU A 119 9.77 8.33 -12.19
N CYS A 120 9.93 7.05 -12.57
CA CYS A 120 9.15 5.94 -12.00
C CYS A 120 9.36 5.75 -10.48
N ASP A 121 10.57 5.97 -9.97
CA ASP A 121 10.86 5.88 -8.53
C ASP A 121 10.35 7.13 -7.79
N ARG A 122 10.44 8.32 -8.42
CA ARG A 122 9.92 9.59 -7.88
C ARG A 122 8.41 9.61 -7.80
N ALA A 123 7.74 9.05 -8.79
CA ALA A 123 6.29 8.92 -8.82
C ALA A 123 5.78 7.84 -7.86
N CYS A 124 6.64 6.95 -7.34
CA CYS A 124 6.20 5.91 -6.43
C CYS A 124 5.90 6.51 -5.05
N PRO A 125 4.65 6.42 -4.55
CA PRO A 125 4.28 6.95 -3.23
C PRO A 125 5.06 6.27 -2.10
N MET A 126 5.47 5.02 -2.34
CA MET A 126 6.25 4.20 -1.42
C MET A 126 7.77 4.36 -1.62
N ARG A 127 8.21 5.20 -2.58
CA ARG A 127 9.62 5.45 -2.94
C ARG A 127 10.42 4.17 -3.16
N LEU A 128 9.83 3.22 -3.89
CA LEU A 128 10.46 1.95 -4.21
C LEU A 128 11.40 2.08 -5.41
N HIS A 129 12.44 1.24 -5.45
CA HIS A 129 13.29 1.07 -6.62
C HIS A 129 12.58 0.21 -7.66
N THR A 130 11.90 0.83 -8.61
CA THR A 130 11.04 0.13 -9.59
C THR A 130 11.83 -0.72 -10.58
N ARG A 131 13.12 -0.43 -10.76
CA ARG A 131 14.06 -1.15 -11.64
C ARG A 131 14.76 -2.34 -10.97
N SER A 132 14.53 -2.58 -9.67
CA SER A 132 15.18 -3.66 -8.92
C SER A 132 14.40 -4.98 -8.95
N ILE A 133 14.93 -5.99 -8.26
CA ILE A 133 14.25 -7.26 -7.99
C ILE A 133 13.00 -7.09 -7.13
N LYS A 134 12.12 -8.10 -7.13
CA LYS A 134 10.87 -8.12 -6.35
C LYS A 134 11.09 -7.84 -4.86
N ARG A 135 12.15 -8.40 -4.26
CA ARG A 135 12.39 -8.27 -2.81
C ARG A 135 12.63 -6.85 -2.33
N ALA A 136 13.16 -5.98 -3.19
CA ALA A 136 13.35 -4.57 -2.90
C ALA A 136 12.06 -3.73 -3.09
N LYS A 137 10.94 -4.38 -3.44
CA LYS A 137 9.61 -3.78 -3.64
C LYS A 137 8.59 -4.27 -2.62
N PHE A 138 9.03 -4.58 -1.39
CA PHE A 138 8.18 -5.23 -0.39
C PHE A 138 6.94 -4.41 0.00
N THR A 139 7.02 -3.08 0.02
CA THR A 139 5.86 -2.21 0.31
C THR A 139 5.06 -1.81 -0.94
N CYS A 140 5.13 -2.58 -2.04
CA CYS A 140 4.42 -2.24 -3.27
C CYS A 140 2.91 -2.39 -3.08
N THR A 141 2.17 -1.29 -3.21
CA THR A 141 0.70 -1.24 -3.09
C THR A 141 -0.03 -1.51 -4.41
N GLN A 142 0.70 -1.87 -5.47
CA GLN A 142 0.15 -2.13 -6.80
C GLN A 142 -0.65 -0.97 -7.42
N CYS A 143 -0.33 0.28 -7.06
CA CYS A 143 -1.06 1.47 -7.53
C CYS A 143 -0.82 1.85 -9.01
N GLY A 144 0.25 1.35 -9.62
CA GLY A 144 0.55 1.60 -11.05
C GLY A 144 1.11 2.98 -11.40
N GLN A 145 1.29 3.89 -10.43
CA GLN A 145 1.79 5.25 -10.70
C GLN A 145 3.15 5.29 -11.39
N CYS A 146 4.03 4.33 -11.07
CA CYS A 146 5.32 4.20 -11.75
C CYS A 146 5.18 3.87 -13.23
N LEU A 147 4.23 2.99 -13.62
CA LEU A 147 4.00 2.66 -15.03
C LEU A 147 3.53 3.89 -15.80
N ASN A 148 2.60 4.66 -15.24
CA ASN A 148 2.11 5.88 -15.87
C ASN A 148 3.23 6.92 -16.03
N ALA A 149 4.09 7.09 -15.02
CA ALA A 149 5.23 7.98 -15.12
C ALA A 149 6.24 7.50 -16.18
N CYS A 150 6.48 6.20 -16.28
CA CYS A 150 7.34 5.63 -17.32
C CYS A 150 6.74 5.82 -18.72
N ASP A 151 5.42 5.69 -18.85
CA ASP A 151 4.69 5.90 -20.10
C ASP A 151 4.80 7.35 -20.58
N GLN A 152 4.67 8.31 -19.67
CA GLN A 152 4.85 9.74 -19.97
C GLN A 152 6.26 10.07 -20.46
N VAL A 153 7.30 9.49 -19.84
CA VAL A 153 8.70 9.70 -20.24
C VAL A 153 9.05 8.94 -21.53
N GLN A 154 8.27 7.92 -21.89
CA GLN A 154 8.46 7.12 -23.10
C GLN A 154 7.36 7.37 -24.14
N HIS A 155 6.70 8.53 -24.09
CA HIS A 155 5.56 8.82 -24.97
C HIS A 155 5.92 8.73 -26.46
N ASP A 156 7.13 9.16 -26.82
CA ASP A 156 7.65 9.13 -28.20
C ASP A 156 8.24 7.77 -28.60
N ASN A 157 8.24 6.79 -27.71
CA ASN A 157 8.78 5.47 -27.98
C ASN A 157 7.69 4.54 -28.55
N PRO A 158 7.83 4.00 -29.78
CA PRO A 158 6.84 3.10 -30.37
C PRO A 158 6.66 1.79 -29.57
N ASP A 159 7.70 1.34 -28.85
CA ASP A 159 7.66 0.15 -28.01
C ASP A 159 7.10 0.44 -26.59
N GLY A 160 6.69 1.68 -26.33
CA GLY A 160 6.07 2.14 -25.09
C GLY A 160 6.98 2.07 -23.86
N ARG A 161 6.36 2.01 -22.68
CA ARG A 161 7.06 1.95 -21.37
C ARG A 161 7.95 0.71 -21.19
N VAL A 162 9.06 0.90 -20.48
CA VAL A 162 10.08 -0.14 -20.19
C VAL A 162 9.71 -1.02 -18.98
N ILE A 163 8.83 -0.54 -18.11
CA ILE A 163 8.34 -1.30 -16.95
C ILE A 163 6.91 -1.78 -17.18
N ASN A 164 6.65 -3.03 -16.80
CA ASN A 164 5.37 -3.69 -17.09
C ASN A 164 4.88 -4.56 -15.93
N TRP A 165 3.57 -4.73 -15.83
CA TRP A 165 2.97 -5.71 -14.93
C TRP A 165 3.24 -7.12 -15.44
N VAL A 166 3.81 -7.97 -14.59
CA VAL A 166 4.04 -9.38 -14.87
C VAL A 166 3.43 -10.25 -13.78
N THR A 167 3.04 -11.47 -14.15
CA THR A 167 2.47 -12.49 -13.26
C THR A 167 3.09 -13.86 -13.55
N LYS A 168 2.84 -14.85 -12.67
CA LYS A 168 3.22 -16.26 -12.86
C LYS A 168 4.72 -16.44 -13.12
N GLU A 169 5.11 -17.03 -14.25
CA GLU A 169 6.49 -17.36 -14.59
C GLU A 169 7.36 -16.12 -14.74
N LYS A 170 6.86 -15.08 -15.42
CA LYS A 170 7.57 -13.80 -15.57
C LYS A 170 7.75 -13.08 -14.23
N ALA A 171 6.80 -13.21 -13.31
CA ALA A 171 6.97 -12.68 -11.95
C ALA A 171 8.02 -13.46 -11.14
N GLN A 172 8.12 -14.77 -11.36
CA GLN A 172 9.09 -15.62 -10.70
C GLN A 172 10.53 -15.31 -11.15
N GLU A 173 10.72 -14.89 -12.39
CA GLU A 173 12.00 -14.40 -12.92
C GLU A 173 12.45 -13.09 -12.26
N VAL A 174 11.52 -12.22 -11.88
CA VAL A 174 11.81 -10.95 -11.18
C VAL A 174 12.11 -11.17 -9.69
N ASP A 175 11.61 -12.27 -9.11
CA ASP A 175 11.83 -12.64 -7.70
C ASP A 175 13.18 -13.35 -7.47
N ARG A 176 13.58 -14.22 -8.39
CA ARG A 176 14.89 -14.88 -8.36
C ARG A 176 15.90 -14.02 -9.11
N ASN A 177 17.19 -14.12 -8.78
CA ASN A 177 18.19 -13.60 -9.72
C ASN A 177 18.01 -14.33 -11.05
N ALA A 178 17.64 -13.60 -12.11
CA ALA A 178 17.44 -14.11 -13.48
C ALA A 178 18.43 -15.22 -13.89
N PRO A 179 19.77 -15.12 -13.64
CA PRO A 179 20.71 -16.19 -14.00
C PRO A 179 20.46 -17.53 -13.28
N ALA A 180 20.03 -17.52 -12.01
CA ALA A 180 19.74 -18.73 -11.26
C ALA A 180 18.40 -19.38 -11.66
N PHE A 181 17.48 -18.62 -12.26
CA PHE A 181 16.21 -19.12 -12.76
C PHE A 181 16.36 -19.80 -14.13
N GLU A 182 17.10 -19.17 -15.05
CA GLU A 182 17.44 -19.74 -16.36
C GLU A 182 18.11 -21.11 -16.25
N LEU A 183 19.12 -21.24 -15.38
CA LEU A 183 19.77 -22.53 -15.09
C LEU A 183 18.80 -23.61 -14.60
N LYS A 184 17.81 -23.24 -13.79
CA LYS A 184 16.78 -24.17 -13.31
C LYS A 184 15.81 -24.59 -14.41
N LEU A 185 15.48 -23.69 -15.35
CA LEU A 185 14.62 -24.01 -16.49
C LEU A 185 15.33 -24.89 -17.51
N LEU A 186 16.61 -24.64 -17.77
CA LEU A 186 17.44 -25.49 -18.63
C LEU A 186 17.55 -26.91 -18.05
N LYS A 187 17.83 -27.03 -16.75
CA LYS A 187 17.89 -28.33 -16.06
C LYS A 187 16.53 -29.06 -15.98
N LYS A 188 15.41 -28.34 -16.12
CA LYS A 188 14.07 -28.95 -16.16
C LYS A 188 13.68 -29.41 -17.57
N ARG A 189 14.35 -28.90 -18.61
CA ARG A 189 14.12 -29.25 -20.02
C ARG A 189 15.07 -30.35 -20.54
N SER A 190 16.18 -30.61 -19.86
CA SER A 190 17.05 -31.78 -20.05
C SER A 190 16.51 -33.00 -19.30
#